data_AF-A0A2D9C6R2-F1
#
_entry.id   AF-A0A2D9C6R2-F1
#
_cell.length_a   1.000
_cell.length_b   1.000
_cell.length_c   1.000
_cell.angle_alpha   90.00
_cell.angle_beta   90.00
_cell.angle_gamma   90.00
#
_symmetry.space_group_name_H-M   'P 1'
#
loop_
_entity.id
_entity.type
_entity.pdbx_description
1 polymer ?
#
loop_
_entity_poly.entity_id
_entity_poly.type
_entity_poly.pdbx_seq_one_letter_code
_entity_poly.pdbx_strand_id
1 'polypeptide(L)' 'MAIVFEKILKYKLLPRFMMFVMTVVYVRCIEWALSMPDISTQQASLISVVTGAMTGAFAVWLSHEK' A
#
# COMPACT_ATOMS: atom_id res chain seq x y z
N MET A 1 17.79 24.33 1.32
CA MET A 1 16.70 23.37 1.63
C MET A 1 15.63 23.29 0.55
N ALA A 2 15.26 24.39 -0.12
CA ALA A 2 14.27 24.38 -1.22
C ALA A 2 14.65 23.46 -2.41
N ILE A 3 15.93 23.43 -2.80
CA ILE A 3 16.44 22.69 -3.98
C ILE A 3 16.28 21.16 -3.83
N VAL A 4 16.36 20.64 -2.60
CA VAL A 4 16.19 19.20 -2.31
C VAL A 4 14.72 18.82 -2.38
N PHE A 5 13.84 19.67 -1.86
CA PHE A 5 12.39 19.47 -1.87
C PHE A 5 11.84 19.47 -3.31
N GLU A 6 12.33 20.39 -4.16
CA GLU A 6 11.98 20.43 -5.58
C GLU A 6 12.40 19.16 -6.34
N LYS A 7 13.61 18.61 -6.07
CA LYS A 7 14.07 17.37 -6.71
C LYS A 7 13.28 16.13 -6.25
N ILE A 8 12.89 16.06 -4.97
CA ILE A 8 12.06 14.97 -4.42
C ILE A 8 10.65 14.97 -5.04
N LEU A 9 10.06 16.16 -5.21
CA LEU A 9 8.79 16.36 -5.92
C LEU A 9 8.90 16.02 -7.40
N LYS A 10 9.99 16.45 -8.08
CA LYS A 10 10.23 16.19 -9.51
C LYS A 10 10.36 14.70 -9.84
N TYR A 11 10.92 13.91 -8.93
CA TYR A 11 11.11 12.47 -9.12
C TYR A 11 9.90 11.60 -8.72
N LYS A 12 8.77 12.22 -8.30
CA LYS A 12 7.60 11.48 -7.76
C LYS A 12 8.02 10.44 -6.69
N LEU A 13 9.06 10.74 -5.92
CA LEU A 13 9.69 9.76 -5.02
C LEU A 13 8.78 9.41 -3.84
N LEU A 14 8.05 10.40 -3.31
CA LEU A 14 7.03 10.23 -2.26
C LEU A 14 5.97 9.19 -2.64
N PRO A 15 5.27 9.32 -3.79
CA PRO A 15 4.31 8.31 -4.21
C PRO A 15 4.91 6.92 -4.44
N ARG A 16 6.11 6.84 -5.03
CA ARG A 16 6.79 5.54 -5.26
C ARG A 16 7.22 4.87 -3.95
N PHE A 17 7.69 5.64 -2.99
CA PHE A 17 7.98 5.17 -1.64
C PHE A 17 6.70 4.71 -0.92
N MET A 18 5.60 5.45 -1.09
CA MET A 18 4.29 5.08 -0.54
C MET A 18 3.80 3.73 -1.10
N MET A 19 4.03 3.44 -2.39
CA MET A 19 3.73 2.14 -2.98
C MET A 19 4.56 1.02 -2.33
N PHE A 20 5.86 1.25 -2.12
CA PHE A 20 6.71 0.28 -1.45
C PHE A 20 6.25 -0.02 -0.01
N VAL A 21 5.92 1.03 0.75
CA VAL A 21 5.38 0.89 2.12
C VAL A 21 4.05 0.11 2.12
N MET A 22 3.14 0.42 1.19
CA MET A 22 1.88 -0.31 1.02
C MET A 22 2.12 -1.80 0.75
N THR A 23 3.06 -2.15 -0.14
CA THR A 23 3.40 -3.56 -0.43
C THR A 23 3.96 -4.27 0.80
N VAL A 24 4.81 -3.62 1.60
CA VAL A 24 5.35 -4.21 2.84
C VAL A 24 4.26 -4.48 3.87
N VAL A 25 3.33 -3.53 4.06
CA VAL A 25 2.18 -3.69 4.96
C VAL A 25 1.30 -4.86 4.51
N TYR A 26 1.09 -5.03 3.20
CA TYR A 26 0.32 -6.15 2.64
C TYR A 26 0.93 -7.51 2.96
N VAL A 27 2.24 -7.66 2.73
CA VAL A 27 2.96 -8.90 3.04
C VAL A 27 2.85 -9.22 4.53
N ARG A 28 3.00 -8.22 5.40
CA ARG A 28 2.81 -8.36 6.85
C ARG A 28 1.40 -8.79 7.25
N CYS A 29 0.36 -8.24 6.60
CA CYS A 29 -1.02 -8.65 6.85
C CYS A 29 -1.28 -10.10 6.44
N ILE A 30 -0.71 -10.55 5.31
CA ILE A 30 -0.82 -11.94 4.85
C ILE A 30 -0.04 -12.89 5.76
N GLU A 31 1.19 -12.55 6.13
CA GLU A 31 2.00 -13.34 7.07
C GLU A 31 1.27 -13.50 8.41
N TRP A 32 0.69 -12.42 8.93
CA TRP A 32 -0.11 -12.47 10.15
C TRP A 32 -1.36 -13.34 9.98
N ALA A 33 -2.08 -13.20 8.86
CA ALA A 33 -3.24 -14.02 8.56
C ALA A 33 -2.90 -15.52 8.54
N LEU A 34 -1.84 -15.90 7.83
CA LEU A 34 -1.38 -17.29 7.72
C LEU A 34 -0.83 -17.85 9.04
N SER A 35 -0.36 -16.98 9.95
CA SER A 35 0.14 -17.41 11.27
C SER A 35 -0.97 -17.82 12.25
N MET A 36 -2.23 -17.44 11.98
CA MET A 36 -3.34 -17.81 12.84
C MET A 36 -3.97 -19.13 12.39
N PRO A 37 -4.19 -20.07 13.33
CA PRO A 37 -4.77 -21.39 13.01
C PRO A 37 -6.25 -21.34 12.66
N ASP A 38 -6.99 -20.32 13.14
CA ASP A 38 -8.39 -20.08 12.80
C ASP A 38 -8.61 -18.57 12.63
N ILE A 39 -8.97 -18.15 11.41
CA ILE A 39 -9.33 -16.76 11.12
C ILE A 39 -10.82 -16.61 11.34
N SER A 40 -11.21 -15.67 12.23
CA SER A 40 -12.62 -15.29 12.35
C SER A 40 -13.11 -14.60 11.06
N THR A 41 -14.41 -14.70 10.78
CA THR A 41 -15.04 -14.05 9.62
C THR A 41 -14.81 -12.54 9.60
N GLN A 42 -14.71 -11.89 10.77
CA GLN A 42 -14.38 -10.46 10.89
C GLN A 42 -12.93 -10.14 10.50
N GLN A 43 -11.97 -11.01 10.82
CA GLN A 43 -10.57 -10.82 10.41
C GLN A 43 -10.39 -11.06 8.91
N ALA A 44 -11.04 -12.08 8.35
CA ALA A 44 -11.06 -12.34 6.91
C ALA A 44 -11.66 -11.15 6.13
N SER A 45 -12.77 -10.59 6.62
CA SER A 45 -13.41 -9.43 5.98
C SER A 45 -12.53 -8.17 6.04
N LEU A 46 -11.85 -7.93 7.17
CA LEU A 46 -10.87 -6.85 7.29
C LEU A 46 -9.75 -6.99 6.24
N ILE A 47 -9.15 -8.18 6.11
CA ILE A 47 -8.05 -8.43 5.15
C ILE A 47 -8.54 -8.21 3.71
N SER A 48 -9.75 -8.67 3.38
CA SER A 48 -10.37 -8.47 2.07
C SER A 48 -10.55 -6.99 1.74
N VAL A 49 -11.08 -6.19 2.67
CA VAL A 49 -11.27 -4.74 2.48
C VAL A 49 -9.94 -4.01 2.29
N VAL A 50 -8.92 -4.35 3.10
CA VAL A 50 -7.57 -3.75 2.97
C VAL A 50 -6.96 -4.09 1.60
N THR A 51 -7.10 -5.34 1.15
CA THR A 51 -6.64 -5.78 -0.19
C THR A 51 -7.34 -5.02 -1.33
N GLY A 52 -8.66 -4.85 -1.22
CA GLY A 52 -9.45 -4.11 -2.19
C GLY A 52 -9.09 -2.62 -2.24
N ALA A 53 -8.95 -1.99 -1.06
CA ALA A 53 -8.54 -0.59 -0.94
C ALA A 53 -7.14 -0.35 -1.53
N MET A 54 -6.21 -1.29 -1.36
CA MET A 54 -4.88 -1.22 -1.98
C MET A 54 -4.96 -1.23 -3.50
N THR A 55 -5.73 -2.16 -4.09
CA THR A 55 -5.94 -2.21 -5.55
C THR A 55 -6.52 -0.90 -6.08
N GLY A 56 -7.49 -0.31 -5.36
CA GLY A 56 -8.06 1.00 -5.68
C GLY A 56 -7.03 2.12 -5.64
N ALA A 57 -6.20 2.18 -4.60
CA ALA A 57 -5.14 3.18 -4.47
C ALA A 57 -4.08 3.05 -5.59
N PHE A 58 -3.68 1.83 -5.94
CA PHE A 58 -2.77 1.57 -7.06
C PHE A 58 -3.38 1.98 -8.41
N ALA A 59 -4.66 1.70 -8.65
CA ALA A 59 -5.34 2.06 -9.90
C ALA A 59 -5.48 3.58 -10.10
N VAL A 60 -5.84 4.31 -9.03
CA VAL A 60 -5.87 5.78 -9.03
C VAL A 60 -4.47 6.34 -9.30
N TRP A 61 -3.45 5.75 -8.69
CA TRP A 61 -2.08 6.20 -8.85
C TRP A 61 -1.54 5.99 -10.27
N LEU A 62 -1.72 4.79 -10.85
CA LEU A 62 -1.36 4.50 -12.24
C LEU A 62 -2.06 5.43 -13.23
N SER A 63 -3.30 5.84 -12.92
CA SER A 63 -4.04 6.82 -13.72
C SER A 63 -3.46 8.24 -13.64
N HIS A 64 -2.87 8.62 -12.51
CA HIS A 64 -2.13 9.90 -12.33
C HIS A 64 -0.67 9.86 -12.79
N GLU A 65 -0.14 8.69 -13.20
CA GLU A 65 1.19 8.59 -13.80
C GLU A 65 1.20 8.83 -15.32
N LYS A 66 0.03 9.01 -15.94
CA LYS A 66 -0.13 9.50 -17.33
C LYS A 66 0.27 10.96 -17.50
#